data_AF-A0A9D7UF15-F1
#
_entry.id   AF-A0A9D7UF15-F1
#
_cell.length_a   1.000
_cell.length_b   1.000
_cell.length_c   1.000
_cell.angle_alpha   90.00
_cell.angle_beta   90.00
_cell.angle_gamma   90.00
#
_symmetry.space_group_name_H-M   'P 1'
#
loop_
_entity.id
_entity.type
_entity.pdbx_description
1 polymer ?
#
loop_
_entity_poly.entity_id
_entity_poly.type
_entity_poly.pdbx_seq_one_letter_code
_entity_poly.pdbx_strand_id
1 'polypeptide(L)' 'MSTKRKTYSAEFKAKVVLEVLEAELTLAQIASKYELLPANVKNWVL' A
#
# COMPACT_ATOMS: atom_id res chain seq x y z
N MET A 1 -0.31 -25.67 -0.56
CA MET A 1 -0.88 -24.66 0.36
C MET A 1 -1.17 -23.39 -0.44
N SER A 2 -2.44 -23.12 -0.74
CA SER A 2 -2.85 -21.99 -1.59
C SER A 2 -2.87 -20.71 -0.76
N THR A 3 -1.79 -19.93 -0.80
CA THR A 3 -1.72 -18.63 -0.11
C THR A 3 -2.77 -17.70 -0.73
N LYS A 4 -3.88 -17.45 0.00
CA LYS A 4 -4.88 -16.46 -0.39
C LYS A 4 -4.20 -15.10 -0.47
N ARG A 5 -4.04 -14.58 -1.69
CA ARG A 5 -3.53 -13.23 -1.91
C ARG A 5 -4.62 -12.25 -1.47
N LYS A 6 -4.30 -11.32 -0.58
CA LYS A 6 -5.17 -10.17 -0.31
C LYS A 6 -5.29 -9.36 -1.60
N THR A 7 -6.47 -9.35 -2.21
CA THR A 7 -6.80 -8.49 -3.33
C THR A 7 -7.25 -7.13 -2.78
N TYR A 8 -6.59 -6.08 -3.23
CA TYR A 8 -6.95 -4.69 -2.89
C TYR A 8 -7.67 -4.06 -4.09
N SER A 9 -8.75 -3.35 -3.83
CA SER A 9 -9.48 -2.59 -4.86
C SER A 9 -8.62 -1.45 -5.41
N ALA A 10 -8.90 -1.03 -6.65
CA ALA A 10 -8.18 0.08 -7.28
C ALA A 10 -8.32 1.39 -6.48
N GLU A 11 -9.50 1.64 -5.92
CA GLU A 11 -9.77 2.81 -5.06
C GLU A 11 -8.88 2.82 -3.82
N PHE A 12 -8.69 1.66 -3.18
CA PHE A 12 -7.83 1.55 -2.02
C PHE A 12 -6.37 1.81 -2.38
N LYS A 13 -5.88 1.25 -3.49
CA LYS A 13 -4.52 1.51 -3.98
C LYS A 13 -4.30 2.99 -4.27
N ALA A 14 -5.26 3.63 -4.95
CA ALA A 14 -5.20 5.05 -5.27
C ALA A 14 -5.13 5.92 -4.00
N LYS A 15 -5.98 5.63 -3.00
CA LYS A 15 -5.92 6.31 -1.71
C LYS A 15 -4.56 6.18 -1.03
N VAL A 16 -4.00 4.96 -1.00
CA VAL A 16 -2.69 4.71 -0.40
C VAL A 16 -1.58 5.44 -1.14
N VAL A 17 -1.57 5.42 -2.47
CA VAL A 17 -0.58 6.14 -3.30
C VAL A 17 -0.68 7.65 -3.08
N LEU A 18 -1.89 8.22 -3.05
CA LEU A 18 -2.10 9.64 -2.75
C LEU A 18 -1.57 9.99 -1.36
N GLU A 19 -1.85 9.17 -0.35
CA GLU A 19 -1.32 9.38 1.00
C GLU A 19 0.21 9.31 1.07
N VAL A 20 0.86 8.48 0.24
CA VAL A 20 2.34 8.43 0.11
C VAL A 20 2.91 9.69 -0.55
N LEU A 21 2.17 10.29 -1.47
CA LEU A 21 2.59 11.48 -2.20
C LEU A 21 2.30 12.77 -1.42
N GLU A 22 1.16 12.81 -0.71
CA GLU A 22 0.71 13.97 0.06
C GLU A 22 1.34 14.03 1.45
N ALA A 23 1.42 12.90 2.15
CA ALA A 23 2.16 12.84 3.39
C ALA A 23 3.59 12.43 3.05
N GLU A 24 4.60 13.21 3.48
CA GLU A 24 6.03 12.82 3.46
C GLU A 24 6.33 11.59 4.36
N LEU A 25 5.31 10.78 4.65
CA LEU A 25 5.41 9.51 5.36
C LEU A 25 6.06 8.49 4.44
N THR A 26 6.99 7.74 5.02
CA THR A 26 7.67 6.68 4.29
C THR A 26 6.70 5.55 3.92
N LEU A 27 6.99 4.86 2.82
CA LEU A 27 6.25 3.65 2.39
C LEU A 27 6.05 2.66 3.55
N ALA A 28 7.02 2.56 4.47
CA ALA A 28 6.97 1.71 5.65
C ALA A 28 5.93 2.18 6.68
N GLN A 29 5.82 3.48 6.92
CA GLN A 29 4.84 4.03 7.86
C GLN A 29 3.41 3.87 7.35
N ILE A 30 3.18 4.13 6.06
CA ILE A 30 1.87 3.96 5.44
C ILE A 30 1.52 2.47 5.37
N ALA A 31 2.50 1.62 5.06
CA ALA A 31 2.34 0.18 5.11
C ALA A 31 1.93 -0.28 6.52
N SER A 32 2.60 0.17 7.58
CA SER A 32 2.22 -0.15 8.96
C SER A 32 0.84 0.38 9.34
N LYS A 33 0.46 1.59 8.91
CA LYS A 33 -0.85 2.20 9.19
C LYS A 33 -2.01 1.39 8.59
N TYR A 34 -1.81 0.82 7.41
CA TYR A 34 -2.82 0.07 6.68
C TYR A 34 -2.63 -1.46 6.75
N GLU A 35 -1.73 -1.95 7.61
CA GLU A 35 -1.32 -3.35 7.71
C GLU A 35 -0.99 -3.98 6.34
N LEU A 36 -0.32 -3.19 5.50
CA LEU A 36 0.17 -3.58 4.19
C LEU A 36 1.64 -3.97 4.29
N LEU A 37 2.10 -4.74 3.31
CA LEU A 37 3.52 -4.92 3.13
C LEU A 37 4.06 -3.71 2.35
N PRO A 38 5.19 -3.11 2.78
CA PRO A 38 5.80 -2.00 2.05
C PRO A 38 6.18 -2.38 0.61
N ALA A 39 6.43 -3.68 0.35
CA ALA A 39 6.61 -4.21 -1.00
C ALA A 39 5.36 -4.04 -1.89
N ASN A 40 4.15 -4.20 -1.34
CA ASN A 40 2.90 -3.99 -2.08
C ASN A 40 2.69 -2.51 -2.39
N VAL A 41 2.91 -1.64 -1.40
CA VAL A 41 2.79 -0.19 -1.59
C VAL A 41 3.79 0.29 -2.64
N LYS A 42 5.04 -0.17 -2.57
CA LYS A 42 6.07 0.11 -3.57
C LYS A 42 5.62 -0.32 -4.97
N ASN A 43 5.02 -1.51 -5.11
CA ASN A 43 4.52 -2.01 -6.39
C ASN A 43 3.33 -1.22 -6.96
N TRP A 44 2.66 -0.38 -6.18
CA TRP A 44 1.54 0.46 -6.65
C TRP A 44 1.97 1.88 -7.00
N VAL A 45 3.09 2.34 -6.43
CA VAL A 45 3.65 3.69 -6.67
C VAL A 45 4.65 3.68 -7.85
N LEU A 46 5.39 2.57 -8.03
CA LEU A 46 6.41 2.34 -9.07
C LEU A 46 5.85 1.46 -10.20
#